data_AF-A0A2P9H8R1-F1
#
_entry.id   AF-A0A2P9H8R1-F1
#
_cell.length_a   1.000
_cell.length_b   1.000
_cell.length_c   1.000
_cell.angle_alpha   90.00
_cell.angle_beta   90.00
_cell.angle_gamma   90.00
#
_symmetry.space_group_name_H-M   'P 1'
#
loop_
_entity.id
_entity.type
_entity.pdbx_description
1 polymer ?
#
loop_
_entity_poly.entity_id
_entity_poly.type
_entity_poly.pdbx_seq_one_letter_code
_entity_poly.pdbx_strand_id
1 'polypeptide(L)'
;MKNLSDEQLRGIGLVAVLWNEIIFSTDCALYSGLGLPRGTWIDIVGQIPETTKGELLQKAASDLRLPSELRSAIDASVRTMGQLKKHRDAVVHSTPFNVTPGLGHVISRGQAFEILGAPEALESLIQHLQALQKEIEIIGTLFDQLRGALAAQSRGAQLADGAQRGGVEFAEILAQLRSQQCARGALPHLVTLPQ
;
A
#
# COMPACT_ATOMS: atom_id res chain seq x y z
N MET A 1 -20.57 23.34 -3.38
CA MET A 1 -19.16 23.25 -2.90
C MET A 1 -18.60 24.65 -2.64
N LYS A 2 -19.04 25.34 -1.59
CA LYS A 2 -18.39 26.56 -1.10
C LYS A 2 -18.00 26.23 0.34
N ASN A 3 -16.69 26.25 0.66
CA ASN A 3 -16.07 26.26 2.01
C ASN A 3 -14.75 25.46 2.15
N LEU A 4 -14.13 24.95 1.08
CA LEU A 4 -12.75 24.41 1.14
C LEU A 4 -11.77 25.41 0.52
N SER A 5 -10.59 25.58 1.13
CA SER A 5 -9.49 26.34 0.55
C SER A 5 -8.85 25.59 -0.63
N ASP A 6 -8.17 26.31 -1.52
CA ASP A 6 -7.43 25.70 -2.62
C ASP A 6 -6.37 24.70 -2.13
N GLU A 7 -5.75 24.99 -0.98
CA GLU A 7 -4.79 24.10 -0.34
C GLU A 7 -5.43 22.79 0.11
N GLN A 8 -6.60 22.85 0.75
CA GLN A 8 -7.36 21.66 1.14
C GLN A 8 -7.79 20.84 -0.07
N LEU A 9 -8.27 21.49 -1.14
CA LEU A 9 -8.63 20.81 -2.38
C LEU A 9 -7.45 20.10 -3.03
N ARG A 10 -6.27 20.73 -3.03
CA ARG A 10 -5.02 20.09 -3.50
C ARG A 10 -4.63 18.91 -2.63
N GLY A 11 -4.71 19.03 -1.31
CA GLY A 11 -4.40 17.94 -0.38
C GLY A 11 -5.31 16.73 -0.59
N ILE A 12 -6.62 16.94 -0.71
CA ILE A 12 -7.61 15.88 -1.03
C ILE A 12 -7.29 15.23 -2.38
N GLY A 13 -7.00 16.03 -3.40
CA GLY A 13 -6.61 15.54 -4.72
C GLY A 13 -5.34 14.67 -4.66
N LEU A 14 -4.32 15.10 -3.93
CA LEU A 14 -3.08 14.36 -3.77
C LEU A 14 -3.28 13.04 -3.02
N VAL A 15 -4.12 13.01 -1.98
CA VAL A 15 -4.52 11.77 -1.30
C VAL A 15 -5.17 10.78 -2.27
N ALA A 16 -6.05 11.25 -3.15
CA ALA A 16 -6.70 10.39 -4.14
C ALA A 16 -5.69 9.84 -5.17
N VAL A 17 -4.76 10.68 -5.66
CA VAL A 17 -3.71 10.29 -6.60
C VAL A 17 -2.77 9.25 -5.98
N LEU A 18 -2.23 9.53 -4.80
CA LEU A 18 -1.31 8.62 -4.10
C LEU A 18 -1.96 7.26 -3.81
N TRP A 19 -3.25 7.24 -3.48
CA TRP A 19 -3.96 5.97 -3.31
C TRP A 19 -4.00 5.17 -4.61
N ASN A 20 -4.30 5.82 -5.74
CA ASN A 20 -4.28 5.15 -7.04
C ASN A 20 -2.88 4.62 -7.38
N GLU A 21 -1.83 5.36 -7.04
CA GLU A 21 -0.44 4.90 -7.21
C GLU A 21 -0.12 3.68 -6.34
N ILE A 22 -0.55 3.65 -5.07
CA ILE A 22 -0.42 2.46 -4.20
C ILE A 22 -1.14 1.26 -4.81
N ILE A 23 -2.35 1.45 -5.34
CA ILE A 23 -3.09 0.36 -5.99
C ILE A 23 -2.37 -0.12 -7.25
N PHE A 24 -1.84 0.80 -8.06
CA PHE A 24 -1.04 0.46 -9.22
C PHE A 24 0.23 -0.33 -8.83
N SER A 25 0.99 0.11 -7.83
CA SER A 25 2.16 -0.62 -7.35
C SER A 25 1.78 -1.99 -6.76
N THR A 26 0.61 -2.09 -6.14
CA THR A 26 0.07 -3.36 -5.65
C THR A 26 -0.25 -4.31 -6.81
N ASP A 27 -0.83 -3.79 -7.89
CA ASP A 27 -1.10 -4.55 -9.11
C ASP A 27 0.19 -5.04 -9.75
N CYS A 28 1.21 -4.20 -9.85
CA CYS A 28 2.55 -4.62 -10.30
C CYS A 28 3.13 -5.74 -9.42
N ALA A 29 3.04 -5.60 -8.09
CA ALA A 29 3.50 -6.64 -7.18
C ALA A 29 2.72 -7.95 -7.38
N LEU A 30 1.38 -7.90 -7.51
CA LEU A 30 0.54 -9.08 -7.71
C LEU A 30 0.80 -9.77 -9.04
N TYR A 31 1.03 -9.02 -10.12
CA TYR A 31 1.43 -9.58 -11.41
C TYR A 31 2.62 -10.54 -11.25
N SER A 32 3.67 -10.08 -10.56
CA SER A 32 4.90 -10.82 -10.33
C SER A 32 4.74 -11.93 -9.29
N GLY A 33 4.02 -11.62 -8.21
CA GLY A 33 3.76 -12.52 -7.08
C GLY A 33 2.91 -13.72 -7.46
N LEU A 34 1.89 -13.53 -8.29
CA LEU A 34 1.00 -14.60 -8.76
C LEU A 34 1.60 -15.38 -9.94
N GLY A 35 2.51 -14.76 -10.71
CA GLY A 35 3.20 -15.44 -11.82
C GLY A 35 2.28 -15.78 -12.98
N LEU A 36 1.23 -14.99 -13.17
CA LEU A 36 0.27 -15.21 -14.24
C LEU A 36 0.87 -14.80 -15.59
N PRO A 37 0.51 -15.48 -16.69
CA PRO A 37 0.86 -15.01 -18.03
C PRO A 37 0.33 -13.59 -18.26
N ARG A 38 1.09 -12.77 -19.01
CA ARG A 38 0.73 -11.38 -19.30
C ARG A 38 -0.69 -11.22 -19.86
N GLY A 39 -1.11 -12.10 -20.77
CA GLY A 39 -2.47 -12.07 -21.33
C GLY A 39 -3.53 -12.23 -20.24
N THR A 40 -3.39 -13.28 -19.42
CA THR A 40 -4.29 -13.54 -18.29
C THR A 40 -4.33 -12.38 -17.29
N TRP A 41 -3.19 -11.74 -17.01
CA TRP A 41 -3.15 -10.60 -16.09
C TRP A 41 -3.97 -9.40 -16.60
N ILE A 42 -3.80 -9.05 -17.88
CA ILE A 42 -4.53 -7.94 -18.52
C ILE A 42 -6.04 -8.18 -18.42
N ASP A 43 -6.47 -9.43 -18.58
CA ASP A 43 -7.89 -9.78 -18.56
C ASP A 43 -8.51 -9.67 -17.16
N ILE A 44 -7.74 -9.91 -16.09
CA ILE A 44 -8.28 -10.02 -14.73
C ILE A 44 -7.99 -8.82 -13.82
N VAL A 45 -6.94 -8.03 -14.06
CA VAL A 45 -6.48 -7.00 -13.11
C VAL A 45 -7.58 -6.00 -12.73
N GLY A 46 -8.38 -5.58 -13.71
CA GLY A 46 -9.51 -4.67 -13.49
C GLY A 46 -10.71 -5.32 -12.78
N GLN A 47 -10.74 -6.65 -12.69
CA GLN A 47 -11.81 -7.41 -12.02
C GLN A 47 -11.47 -7.72 -10.56
N ILE A 48 -10.21 -7.57 -10.13
CA ILE A 48 -9.78 -7.83 -8.76
C ILE A 48 -10.23 -6.68 -7.86
N PRO A 49 -11.15 -6.90 -6.90
CA PRO A 49 -11.58 -5.85 -6.01
C PRO A 49 -10.41 -5.36 -5.15
N GLU A 50 -10.29 -4.05 -5.00
CA GLU A 50 -9.23 -3.40 -4.20
C GLU A 50 -9.12 -3.99 -2.78
N THR A 51 -10.26 -4.31 -2.17
CA THR A 51 -10.35 -4.89 -0.82
C THR A 51 -9.70 -6.26 -0.70
N THR A 52 -9.53 -6.99 -1.79
CA THR A 52 -8.92 -8.34 -1.81
C THR A 52 -7.43 -8.33 -2.12
N LYS A 53 -6.89 -7.21 -2.63
CA LYS A 53 -5.50 -7.13 -3.09
C LYS A 53 -4.49 -7.40 -1.97
N GLY A 54 -4.78 -6.92 -0.75
CA GLY A 54 -3.96 -7.21 0.43
C GLY A 54 -3.87 -8.71 0.74
N GLU A 55 -4.99 -9.43 0.73
CA GLU A 55 -5.03 -10.87 0.95
C GLU A 55 -4.27 -11.63 -0.15
N LEU A 56 -4.37 -11.16 -1.40
CA LEU A 56 -3.63 -11.73 -2.52
C LEU A 56 -2.11 -11.53 -2.39
N LEU A 57 -1.64 -10.40 -1.84
CA LEU A 57 -0.21 -10.20 -1.54
C LEU A 57 0.28 -11.20 -0.49
N GLN A 58 -0.50 -11.43 0.58
CA GLN A 58 -0.16 -12.39 1.63
C GLN A 58 -0.15 -13.83 1.10
N LYS A 59 -1.12 -14.15 0.22
CA LYS A 59 -1.17 -15.43 -0.48
C LYS A 59 0.04 -15.61 -1.39
N ALA A 60 0.40 -14.62 -2.19
CA ALA A 60 1.58 -14.67 -3.06
C ALA A 60 2.87 -14.89 -2.23
N ALA A 61 3.04 -14.19 -1.11
CA ALA A 61 4.16 -14.39 -0.19
C ALA A 61 4.22 -15.83 0.37
N SER A 62 3.06 -16.42 0.64
CA SER A 62 2.94 -17.80 1.12
C SER A 62 3.25 -18.82 0.02
N ASP A 63 2.71 -18.63 -1.17
CA ASP A 63 2.90 -19.51 -2.33
C ASP A 63 4.37 -19.49 -2.81
N LEU A 64 5.04 -18.33 -2.71
CA LEU A 64 6.49 -18.18 -2.93
C LEU A 64 7.35 -18.74 -1.78
N ARG A 65 6.72 -19.18 -0.68
CA ARG A 65 7.36 -19.73 0.53
C ARG A 65 8.46 -18.80 1.07
N LEU A 66 8.17 -17.50 1.19
CA LEU A 66 9.10 -16.52 1.76
C LEU A 66 9.47 -16.87 3.22
N PRO A 67 10.64 -16.45 3.72
CA PRO A 67 10.97 -16.53 5.15
C PRO A 67 9.88 -15.89 6.04
N SER A 68 9.72 -16.41 7.26
CA SER A 68 8.65 -15.98 8.16
C SER A 68 8.69 -14.50 8.52
N GLU A 69 9.89 -13.95 8.61
CA GLU A 69 10.20 -12.58 8.95
C GLU A 69 9.77 -11.63 7.83
N LEU A 70 9.98 -12.03 6.57
CA LEU A 70 9.52 -11.29 5.39
C LEU A 70 8.00 -11.35 5.27
N ARG A 71 7.39 -12.53 5.47
CA ARG A 71 5.92 -12.65 5.49
C ARG A 71 5.31 -11.75 6.55
N SER A 72 5.85 -11.77 7.77
CA SER A 72 5.39 -10.91 8.85
C SER A 72 5.56 -9.41 8.55
N ALA A 73 6.62 -9.03 7.83
CA ALA A 73 6.81 -7.65 7.39
C ALA A 73 5.78 -7.25 6.32
N ILE A 74 5.52 -8.12 5.34
CA ILE A 74 4.47 -7.91 4.32
C ILE A 74 3.09 -7.79 5.00
N ASP A 75 2.77 -8.66 5.96
CA ASP A 75 1.52 -8.61 6.71
C ASP A 75 1.33 -7.27 7.45
N ALA A 76 2.41 -6.69 7.97
CA ALA A 76 2.36 -5.37 8.61
C ALA A 76 2.04 -4.25 7.61
N SER A 77 2.63 -4.28 6.40
CA SER A 77 2.32 -3.35 5.32
C SER A 77 0.88 -3.50 4.83
N VAL A 78 0.39 -4.75 4.66
CA VAL A 78 -1.00 -5.03 4.25
C VAL A 78 -2.00 -4.54 5.29
N ARG A 79 -1.76 -4.77 6.59
CA ARG A 79 -2.62 -4.20 7.65
C ARG A 79 -2.64 -2.68 7.60
N THR A 80 -1.50 -2.05 7.37
CA THR A 80 -1.38 -0.59 7.24
C THR A 80 -2.16 -0.08 6.03
N MET A 81 -2.07 -0.75 4.88
CA MET A 81 -2.85 -0.45 3.69
C MET A 81 -4.35 -0.44 3.99
N GLY A 82 -4.86 -1.43 4.73
CA GLY A 82 -6.26 -1.47 5.16
C GLY A 82 -6.66 -0.30 6.07
N GLN A 83 -5.77 0.15 6.95
CA GLN A 83 -5.99 1.32 7.80
C GLN A 83 -6.00 2.62 6.99
N LEU A 84 -4.98 2.84 6.14
CA LEU A 84 -4.86 4.04 5.31
C LEU A 84 -5.99 4.16 4.29
N LYS A 85 -6.52 3.04 3.77
CA LYS A 85 -7.72 3.05 2.95
C LYS A 85 -8.90 3.74 3.64
N LYS A 86 -9.12 3.44 4.93
CA LYS A 86 -10.20 4.07 5.71
C LYS A 86 -10.00 5.58 5.81
N HIS A 87 -8.78 6.04 6.04
CA HIS A 87 -8.43 7.47 6.04
C HIS A 87 -8.66 8.12 4.69
N ARG A 88 -8.20 7.49 3.61
CA ARG A 88 -8.44 7.96 2.25
C ARG A 88 -9.94 8.06 1.95
N ASP A 89 -10.70 7.01 2.24
CA ASP A 89 -12.15 7.01 1.97
C ASP A 89 -12.87 8.09 2.78
N ALA A 90 -12.47 8.29 4.04
CA ALA A 90 -12.98 9.36 4.88
C ALA A 90 -12.64 10.77 4.35
N VAL A 91 -11.50 10.96 3.68
CA VAL A 91 -11.10 12.26 3.10
C VAL A 91 -11.73 12.50 1.72
N VAL A 92 -11.80 11.48 0.88
CA VAL A 92 -12.23 11.62 -0.53
C VAL A 92 -13.76 11.59 -0.68
N HIS A 93 -14.46 10.79 0.14
CA HIS A 93 -15.91 10.58 -0.01
C HIS A 93 -16.76 11.36 1.01
N SER A 94 -16.12 12.19 1.83
CA SER A 94 -16.81 13.04 2.79
C SER A 94 -17.37 14.30 2.14
N THR A 95 -18.56 14.70 2.58
CA THR A 95 -19.12 16.01 2.26
C THR A 95 -18.70 17.00 3.34
N PRO A 96 -18.06 18.13 3.00
CA PRO A 96 -17.69 19.13 4.01
C PRO A 96 -18.95 19.75 4.61
N PHE A 97 -19.15 19.60 5.92
CA PHE A 97 -20.21 20.27 6.68
C PHE A 97 -19.59 21.23 7.69
N ASN A 98 -20.02 22.51 7.67
CA ASN A 98 -19.54 23.60 8.53
C ASN A 98 -18.02 23.61 8.75
N VAL A 99 -17.28 24.13 7.76
CA VAL A 99 -15.85 24.36 7.88
C VAL A 99 -15.62 25.56 8.79
N THR A 100 -15.63 25.35 10.10
CA THR A 100 -14.88 26.21 11.02
C THR A 100 -13.41 26.08 10.60
N PRO A 101 -12.63 27.17 10.48
CA PRO A 101 -11.24 27.06 10.04
C PRO A 101 -10.48 26.07 10.94
N GLY A 102 -10.08 24.93 10.37
CA GLY A 102 -9.32 23.87 11.04
C GLY A 102 -10.07 22.56 11.34
N LEU A 103 -11.41 22.51 11.23
CA LEU A 103 -12.20 21.29 11.46
C LEU A 103 -13.13 21.02 10.29
N GLY A 104 -12.94 19.90 9.60
CA GLY A 104 -13.93 19.39 8.64
C GLY A 104 -14.79 18.36 9.35
N HIS A 105 -16.10 18.30 9.09
CA HIS A 105 -16.94 17.19 9.54
C HIS A 105 -17.37 16.31 8.34
N VAL A 106 -17.09 14.99 8.34
CA VAL A 106 -17.79 13.97 7.51
C VAL A 106 -19.21 13.92 8.02
N ILE A 107 -20.19 13.73 7.14
CA ILE A 107 -21.39 12.99 7.51
C ILE A 107 -21.37 11.65 6.78
N SER A 108 -21.29 10.54 7.52
CA SER A 108 -21.47 9.18 6.99
C SER A 108 -22.54 8.47 7.80
N ARG A 109 -23.54 7.89 7.12
CA ARG A 109 -24.67 7.16 7.76
C ARG A 109 -25.39 7.93 8.88
N GLY A 110 -25.47 9.26 8.79
CA GLY A 110 -26.15 10.11 9.78
C GLY A 110 -25.33 10.49 11.02
N GLN A 111 -24.02 10.17 11.06
CA GLN A 111 -23.10 10.62 12.11
C GLN A 111 -22.11 11.65 11.55
N ALA A 112 -21.92 12.74 12.30
CA ALA A 112 -20.92 13.77 11.99
C ALA A 112 -19.57 13.37 12.60
N PHE A 113 -18.53 13.24 11.78
CA PHE A 113 -17.18 12.87 12.22
C PHE A 113 -16.21 13.98 11.90
N GLU A 114 -15.41 14.45 12.85
CA GLU A 114 -14.31 15.37 12.52
C GLU A 114 -13.27 14.66 11.64
N ILE A 115 -13.06 15.15 10.42
CA ILE A 115 -12.01 14.71 9.49
C ILE A 115 -10.83 15.65 9.62
N LEU A 116 -9.67 15.09 9.31
CA LEU A 116 -8.46 15.72 8.76
C LEU A 116 -8.80 16.75 7.64
N GLY A 117 -9.44 17.85 7.98
CA GLY A 117 -9.63 19.02 7.11
C GLY A 117 -8.52 20.06 7.33
N ALA A 118 -7.81 19.98 8.45
CA ALA A 118 -6.63 20.80 8.70
C ALA A 118 -5.51 20.42 7.70
N PRO A 119 -4.84 21.39 7.05
CA PRO A 119 -3.74 21.13 6.13
C PRO A 119 -2.67 20.19 6.69
N GLU A 120 -2.31 20.33 7.97
CA GLU A 120 -1.32 19.52 8.66
C GLU A 120 -1.74 18.04 8.76
N ALA A 121 -3.04 17.83 8.88
CA ALA A 121 -3.66 16.53 9.02
C ALA A 121 -3.70 15.79 7.67
N LEU A 122 -3.96 16.53 6.58
CA LEU A 122 -3.84 16.03 5.21
C LEU A 122 -2.38 15.71 4.85
N GLU A 123 -1.46 16.61 5.20
CA GLU A 123 -0.02 16.43 4.97
C GLU A 123 0.51 15.17 5.68
N SER A 124 0.09 14.94 6.93
CA SER A 124 0.44 13.71 7.65
C SER A 124 -0.07 12.47 6.90
N LEU A 125 -1.33 12.45 6.45
CA LEU A 125 -1.87 11.33 5.66
C LEU A 125 -1.09 11.12 4.36
N ILE A 126 -0.75 12.19 3.65
CA ILE A 126 0.06 12.15 2.43
C ILE A 126 1.41 11.46 2.68
N GLN A 127 2.10 11.82 3.76
CA GLN A 127 3.39 11.21 4.12
C GLN A 127 3.25 9.71 4.44
N HIS A 128 2.20 9.32 5.15
CA HIS A 128 1.90 7.90 5.42
C HIS A 128 1.62 7.12 4.13
N LEU A 129 0.88 7.71 3.18
CA LEU A 129 0.60 7.09 1.89
C LEU A 129 1.88 6.92 1.05
N GLN A 130 2.72 7.95 0.97
CA GLN A 130 4.02 7.87 0.28
C GLN A 130 4.94 6.81 0.89
N ALA A 131 4.95 6.69 2.22
CA ALA A 131 5.72 5.64 2.88
C ALA A 131 5.18 4.25 2.54
N LEU A 132 3.85 4.05 2.58
CA LEU A 132 3.24 2.79 2.19
C LEU A 132 3.51 2.44 0.72
N GLN A 133 3.45 3.41 -0.20
CA GLN A 133 3.77 3.21 -1.61
C GLN A 133 5.17 2.58 -1.78
N LYS A 134 6.18 3.15 -1.10
CA LYS A 134 7.55 2.60 -1.11
C LYS A 134 7.62 1.19 -0.52
N GLU A 135 6.88 0.91 0.55
CA GLU A 135 6.79 -0.44 1.11
C GLU A 135 6.25 -1.43 0.05
N ILE A 136 5.20 -1.06 -0.68
CA ILE A 136 4.61 -1.91 -1.75
C ILE A 136 5.57 -2.07 -2.94
N GLU A 137 6.31 -1.04 -3.33
CA GLU A 137 7.32 -1.11 -4.39
C GLU A 137 8.46 -2.08 -4.04
N ILE A 138 8.90 -2.09 -2.78
CA ILE A 138 9.90 -3.05 -2.27
C ILE A 138 9.35 -4.48 -2.35
N ILE A 139 8.07 -4.67 -1.97
CA ILE A 139 7.40 -5.97 -2.07
C ILE A 139 7.29 -6.42 -3.54
N GLY A 140 6.96 -5.51 -4.45
CA GLY A 140 6.92 -5.79 -5.89
C GLY A 140 8.29 -6.22 -6.42
N THR A 141 9.34 -5.49 -6.05
CA THR A 141 10.74 -5.81 -6.41
C THR A 141 11.13 -7.20 -5.91
N LEU A 142 10.78 -7.55 -4.67
CA LEU A 142 11.01 -8.89 -4.12
C LEU A 142 10.34 -9.99 -4.97
N PHE A 143 9.07 -9.79 -5.33
CA PHE A 143 8.33 -10.75 -6.13
C PHE A 143 8.88 -10.87 -7.56
N ASP A 144 9.30 -9.76 -8.17
CA ASP A 144 9.97 -9.75 -9.47
C ASP A 144 11.28 -10.54 -9.45
N GLN A 145 12.15 -10.27 -8.48
CA GLN A 145 13.43 -10.96 -8.34
C GLN A 145 13.24 -12.47 -8.17
N LEU A 146 12.29 -12.88 -7.33
CA LEU A 146 11.97 -14.29 -7.14
C LEU A 146 11.41 -14.95 -8.39
N ARG A 147 10.53 -14.25 -9.12
CA ARG A 147 9.99 -14.79 -10.37
C ARG A 147 11.08 -14.97 -11.41
N GLY A 148 11.98 -13.99 -11.54
CA GLY A 148 13.17 -14.07 -12.40
C GLY A 148 14.05 -15.26 -12.04
N ALA A 149 14.35 -15.44 -10.76
CA ALA A 149 15.12 -16.56 -10.23
C ALA A 149 14.47 -17.93 -10.56
N LEU A 150 13.16 -18.07 -10.33
CA LEU A 150 12.42 -19.30 -10.64
C LEU A 150 12.41 -19.58 -12.16
N ALA A 151 12.24 -18.56 -12.98
CA ALA A 151 12.28 -18.72 -14.44
C ALA A 151 13.68 -19.09 -14.96
N ALA A 152 14.75 -18.67 -14.28
CA ALA A 152 16.12 -19.06 -14.60
C ALA A 152 16.40 -20.52 -14.21
N GLN A 153 15.91 -20.97 -13.04
CA GLN A 153 16.01 -22.36 -12.59
C GLN A 153 15.34 -23.33 -13.56
N SER A 154 14.11 -23.02 -13.99
CA SER A 154 13.37 -23.84 -14.96
C SER A 154 14.06 -23.94 -16.33
N ARG A 155 15.01 -23.05 -16.63
CA ARG A 155 15.81 -23.04 -17.86
C ARG A 155 17.18 -23.71 -17.71
N GLY A 156 17.44 -24.40 -16.59
CA GLY A 156 18.63 -25.21 -16.40
C GLY A 156 19.86 -24.48 -15.86
N ALA A 157 19.71 -23.26 -15.32
CA ALA A 157 20.78 -22.60 -14.59
C ALA A 157 21.02 -23.32 -13.25
N GLN A 158 22.17 -23.98 -13.10
CA GLN A 158 22.61 -24.56 -11.83
C GLN A 158 22.81 -23.44 -10.81
N LEU A 159 22.00 -23.40 -9.76
CA LEU A 159 22.19 -22.48 -8.64
C LEU A 159 22.98 -23.19 -7.54
N ALA A 160 24.05 -22.54 -7.11
CA ALA A 160 24.81 -22.92 -5.93
C ALA A 160 23.93 -22.84 -4.67
N ASP A 161 24.22 -23.75 -3.74
CA ASP A 161 23.36 -24.20 -2.66
C ASP A 161 23.12 -23.17 -1.54
N GLY A 162 21.93 -23.27 -0.92
CA GLY A 162 21.82 -23.17 0.53
C GLY A 162 21.80 -21.80 1.24
N ALA A 163 21.26 -20.73 0.65
CA ALA A 163 20.74 -19.54 1.39
C ALA A 163 20.03 -18.56 0.45
N GLN A 164 20.44 -18.56 -0.81
CA GLN A 164 19.92 -17.74 -1.89
C GLN A 164 19.01 -18.60 -2.77
N ARG A 165 17.69 -18.38 -2.74
CA ARG A 165 16.86 -18.86 -3.85
C ARG A 165 17.13 -17.97 -5.05
N GLY A 166 18.14 -18.31 -5.84
CA GLY A 166 18.47 -17.68 -7.11
C GLY A 166 18.90 -16.23 -7.04
N GLY A 167 19.86 -15.92 -6.16
CA GLY A 167 20.50 -14.60 -6.09
C GLY A 167 19.67 -13.51 -5.40
N VAL A 168 18.52 -13.85 -4.82
CA VAL A 168 17.72 -12.91 -4.02
C VAL A 168 18.29 -12.77 -2.61
N GLU A 169 18.71 -11.56 -2.25
CA GLU A 169 19.20 -11.23 -0.91
C GLU A 169 18.05 -10.88 0.03
N PHE A 170 17.37 -11.89 0.57
CA PHE A 170 16.22 -11.70 1.46
C PHE A 170 16.51 -10.80 2.67
N ALA A 171 17.75 -10.86 3.21
CA ALA A 171 18.16 -10.03 4.34
C ALA A 171 18.19 -8.54 3.97
N GLU A 172 18.66 -8.20 2.77
CA GLU A 172 18.71 -6.83 2.27
C GLU A 172 17.29 -6.29 2.06
N ILE A 173 16.44 -7.04 1.36
CA ILE A 173 15.04 -6.66 1.14
C ILE A 173 14.29 -6.48 2.47
N LEU A 174 14.50 -7.39 3.43
CA LEU A 174 13.88 -7.27 4.76
C LEU A 174 14.36 -6.01 5.48
N ALA A 175 15.66 -5.70 5.39
CA ALA A 175 16.22 -4.49 6.00
C ALA A 175 15.65 -3.22 5.36
N GLN A 176 15.54 -3.17 4.02
CA GLN A 176 14.93 -2.06 3.30
C GLN A 176 13.45 -1.88 3.70
N LEU A 177 12.66 -2.95 3.69
CA LEU A 177 11.25 -2.90 4.07
C LEU A 177 11.06 -2.44 5.52
N ARG A 178 11.84 -2.99 6.46
CA ARG A 178 11.78 -2.58 7.88
C ARG A 178 12.23 -1.14 8.09
N SER A 179 13.23 -0.68 7.35
CA SER A 179 13.67 0.72 7.39
C SER A 179 12.52 1.65 6.99
N GLN A 180 11.80 1.33 5.90
CA GLN A 180 10.63 2.11 5.50
C GLN A 180 9.49 2.06 6.52
N GLN A 181 9.19 0.88 7.06
CA GLN A 181 8.17 0.71 8.11
C GLN A 181 8.52 1.50 9.38
N CYS A 182 9.80 1.54 9.75
CA CYS A 182 10.30 2.34 10.86
C CYS A 182 10.16 3.84 10.57
N ALA A 183 10.54 4.29 9.37
CA ALA A 183 10.40 5.67 8.95
C ALA A 183 8.92 6.12 8.98
N ARG A 184 7.99 5.26 8.51
CA ARG A 184 6.55 5.50 8.62
C ARG A 184 6.08 5.56 10.07
N GLY A 185 6.57 4.66 10.92
CA GLY A 185 6.24 4.64 12.35
C GLY A 185 6.70 5.88 13.12
N ALA A 186 7.69 6.61 12.59
CA ALA A 186 8.17 7.87 13.15
C ALA A 186 7.38 9.11 12.67
N LEU A 187 6.48 8.95 11.69
CA LEU A 187 5.60 10.03 11.24
C LEU A 187 4.57 10.39 12.33
N PRO A 188 4.05 11.64 12.33
CA PRO A 188 2.96 12.02 13.22
C PRO A 188 1.79 11.02 13.15
N HIS A 189 1.19 10.74 14.31
CA HIS A 189 0.05 9.82 14.38
C HIS A 189 -1.17 10.39 13.64
N LEU A 190 -1.81 9.54 12.85
CA LEU A 190 -3.08 9.87 12.23
C LEU A 190 -4.19 9.91 13.29
N VAL A 191 -5.14 10.83 13.11
CA VAL A 191 -6.34 10.93 13.94
C VAL A 191 -7.09 9.60 13.87
N THR A 192 -7.46 9.04 15.02
CA THR A 192 -8.19 7.77 15.06
C THR A 192 -9.58 7.94 14.46
N LEU A 193 -9.88 7.19 13.41
CA LEU A 193 -11.23 7.14 12.85
C LEU A 193 -12.12 6.25 13.73
N PRO A 194 -13.39 6.63 13.93
CA PRO A 194 -14.37 5.76 14.60
C PRO A 194 -14.58 4.46 13.83
N GLN A 195 -14.84 3.38 14.58
CA GLN A 195 -14.99 2.03 14.06
C GLN A 195 -16.34 1.78 13.40
#